data_AF-A0A0W7WIM4-F1
#
_entry.id   AF-A0A0W7WIM4-F1
#
_cell.length_a   1.000
_cell.length_b   1.000
_cell.length_c   1.000
_cell.angle_alpha   90.00
_cell.angle_beta   90.00
_cell.angle_gamma   90.00
#
_symmetry.space_group_name_H-M   'P 1'
#
loop_
_entity.id
_entity.type
_entity.pdbx_description
1 polymer ?
#
loop_
_entity_poly.entity_id
_entity_poly.type
_entity_poly.pdbx_seq_one_letter_code
_entity_poly.pdbx_strand_id
1 'polypeptide(L)'
;MQGHGFESALDRIRQRFVATLPAQRAALAGPLSARGAALAQARQEAIEAAHRISGTAETLGFADLGDAARSCELTLCETPPGAKKARPAEIDALRNVIVSADIVLHDFG
;
A
#
# COMPACT_ATOMS: atom_id res chain seq x y z
N MET A 1 2.21 -12.77 35.66
CA MET A 1 1.43 -13.61 34.72
C MET A 1 1.73 -13.14 33.30
N GLN A 2 2.29 -14.06 32.50
CA GLN A 2 2.19 -14.20 31.04
C GLN A 2 1.97 -12.94 30.17
N GLY A 3 3.07 -12.30 29.72
CA GLY A 3 3.08 -11.39 28.56
C GLY A 3 3.34 -12.10 27.21
N HIS A 4 3.98 -13.27 27.23
CA HIS A 4 4.47 -13.95 26.02
C HIS A 4 3.40 -14.39 25.02
N GLY A 5 2.16 -14.65 25.46
CA GLY A 5 1.10 -15.13 24.55
C GLY A 5 0.53 -14.06 23.63
N PHE A 6 0.41 -12.83 24.14
CA PHE A 6 -0.18 -11.70 23.41
C PHE A 6 0.81 -11.12 22.39
N GLU A 7 2.05 -10.88 22.78
CA GLU A 7 3.11 -10.40 21.87
C GLU A 7 3.32 -11.40 20.72
N SER A 8 3.39 -12.70 21.02
CA SER A 8 3.49 -13.75 19.99
C SER A 8 2.26 -13.84 19.09
N ALA A 9 1.09 -13.39 19.54
CA ALA A 9 -0.11 -13.33 18.70
C ALA A 9 -0.06 -12.11 17.77
N LEU A 10 0.37 -10.95 18.27
CA LEU A 10 0.57 -9.74 17.46
C LEU A 10 1.64 -9.94 16.39
N ASP A 11 2.76 -10.58 16.72
CA ASP A 11 3.82 -10.84 15.75
C ASP A 11 3.35 -11.77 14.63
N ARG A 12 2.51 -12.76 14.93
CA ARG A 12 1.88 -13.60 13.90
C ARG A 12 0.94 -12.79 13.00
N ILE A 13 0.19 -11.84 13.54
CA ILE A 13 -0.67 -10.96 12.73
C ILE A 13 0.18 -10.04 11.86
N ARG A 14 1.26 -9.46 12.40
CA ARG A 14 2.23 -8.66 11.63
C ARG A 14 2.84 -9.45 10.50
N GLN A 15 3.36 -10.64 10.76
CA GLN A 15 3.94 -11.49 9.71
C GLN A 15 2.93 -11.83 8.62
N ARG A 16 1.67 -12.12 8.99
CA ARG A 16 0.61 -12.35 8.00
C ARG A 16 0.35 -11.12 7.14
N PHE A 17 0.34 -9.92 7.73
CA PHE A 17 0.21 -8.68 6.97
C PHE A 17 1.40 -8.45 6.05
N VAL A 18 2.64 -8.60 6.55
CA VAL A 18 3.88 -8.47 5.77
C VAL A 18 3.88 -9.42 4.58
N ALA A 19 3.43 -10.67 4.77
CA ALA A 19 3.30 -11.65 3.70
C ALA A 19 2.31 -11.23 2.58
N THR A 20 1.40 -10.29 2.85
CA THR A 20 0.51 -9.73 1.80
C THR A 20 1.14 -8.57 1.02
N LEU A 21 2.15 -7.90 1.58
CA LEU A 21 2.75 -6.70 0.99
C LEU A 21 3.31 -6.91 -0.42
N PRO A 22 3.91 -8.05 -0.81
CA PRO A 22 4.41 -8.23 -2.18
C PRO A 22 3.29 -8.14 -3.23
N ALA A 23 2.11 -8.69 -2.92
CA ALA A 23 0.95 -8.61 -3.81
C ALA A 23 0.38 -7.18 -3.87
N GLN A 24 0.28 -6.49 -2.72
CA GLN A 24 -0.19 -5.11 -2.70
C GLN A 24 0.78 -4.17 -3.43
N ARG A 25 2.10 -4.38 -3.27
CA ARG A 25 3.15 -3.66 -3.97
C ARG A 25 3.04 -3.82 -5.49
N ALA A 26 2.76 -5.04 -5.97
CA ALA A 26 2.56 -5.29 -7.39
C ALA A 26 1.35 -4.50 -7.94
N ALA A 27 0.24 -4.46 -7.20
CA ALA A 27 -0.94 -3.66 -7.56
C ALA A 27 -0.61 -2.15 -7.61
N LEU A 28 0.13 -1.64 -6.62
CA LEU A 28 0.59 -0.24 -6.59
C LEU A 28 1.54 0.11 -7.75
N ALA A 29 2.33 -0.84 -8.23
CA ALA A 29 3.22 -0.60 -9.38
C ALA A 29 2.47 -0.55 -10.73
N GLY A 30 1.28 -1.15 -10.82
CA GLY A 30 0.48 -1.25 -12.05
C GLY A 30 0.28 0.10 -12.77
N PRO A 31 -0.26 1.14 -12.11
CA PRO A 31 -0.52 2.44 -12.73
C PRO A 31 0.72 3.13 -13.33
N LEU A 32 1.93 2.83 -12.82
CA LEU A 32 3.17 3.47 -13.28
C LEU A 32 3.45 3.15 -14.77
N SER A 33 3.14 1.91 -15.16
CA SER A 33 3.37 1.39 -16.52
C SER A 33 2.11 1.40 -17.39
N ALA A 34 0.92 1.40 -16.78
CA ALA A 34 -0.36 1.31 -17.50
C ALA A 34 -0.72 2.60 -18.27
N ARG A 35 -1.50 2.44 -19.35
CA ARG A 35 -1.98 3.53 -20.22
C ARG A 35 -3.42 3.28 -20.66
N GLY A 36 -4.15 4.35 -21.00
CA GLY A 36 -5.51 4.25 -21.54
C GLY A 36 -6.47 3.47 -20.63
N ALA A 37 -7.25 2.55 -21.17
CA ALA A 37 -8.21 1.75 -20.40
C ALA A 37 -7.56 0.89 -19.30
N ALA A 38 -6.35 0.37 -19.55
CA ALA A 38 -5.61 -0.40 -18.56
C ALA A 38 -5.18 0.45 -17.36
N LEU A 39 -5.01 1.76 -17.52
CA LEU A 39 -4.70 2.66 -16.40
C LEU A 39 -5.88 2.78 -15.45
N ALA A 40 -7.11 2.84 -15.95
CA ALA A 40 -8.29 2.96 -15.10
C ALA A 40 -8.43 1.73 -14.18
N GLN A 41 -8.24 0.54 -14.75
CA GLN A 41 -8.24 -0.71 -13.98
C GLN A 41 -7.07 -0.75 -12.99
N ALA A 42 -5.84 -0.50 -13.45
CA ALA A 42 -4.66 -0.51 -12.57
C ALA A 42 -4.78 0.51 -11.43
N ARG A 43 -5.39 1.68 -11.68
CA ARG A 43 -5.65 2.68 -10.64
C ARG A 43 -6.64 2.15 -9.61
N GLN A 44 -7.72 1.51 -10.05
CA GLN A 44 -8.70 0.94 -9.13
C GLN A 44 -8.07 -0.13 -8.22
N GLU A 45 -7.25 -1.01 -8.80
CA GLU A 45 -6.50 -2.02 -8.05
C GLU A 45 -5.51 -1.38 -7.05
N ALA A 46 -4.85 -0.29 -7.44
CA ALA A 46 -3.95 0.46 -6.57
C ALA A 46 -4.69 1.19 -5.43
N ILE A 47 -5.89 1.73 -5.68
CA ILE A 47 -6.75 2.32 -4.63
C ILE A 47 -7.12 1.26 -3.60
N GLU A 48 -7.58 0.09 -4.03
CA GLU A 48 -7.95 -1.01 -3.14
C GLU A 48 -6.75 -1.53 -2.34
N ALA A 49 -5.56 -1.61 -2.97
CA ALA A 49 -4.33 -1.97 -2.29
C ALA A 49 -3.95 -0.94 -1.22
N ALA A 50 -3.95 0.35 -1.57
CA ALA A 50 -3.65 1.45 -0.67
C ALA A 50 -4.62 1.49 0.52
N HIS A 51 -5.92 1.31 0.28
CA HIS A 51 -6.95 1.25 1.33
C HIS A 51 -6.71 0.10 2.33
N ARG A 52 -6.40 -1.10 1.82
CA ARG A 52 -6.11 -2.26 2.68
C ARG A 52 -4.85 -2.05 3.52
N ILE A 53 -3.80 -1.47 2.91
CA ILE A 53 -2.56 -1.15 3.61
C ILE A 53 -2.84 -0.11 4.69
N SER A 54 -3.48 1.02 4.37
CA SER A 54 -3.72 2.11 5.31
C SER A 54 -4.52 1.65 6.53
N GLY A 55 -5.58 0.87 6.32
CA GLY A 55 -6.42 0.36 7.40
C GLY A 55 -5.73 -0.64 8.33
N THR A 56 -4.74 -1.38 7.84
CA THR A 56 -4.07 -2.44 8.62
C THR A 56 -2.74 -1.98 9.22
N ALA A 57 -1.94 -1.23 8.46
CA ALA A 57 -0.58 -0.83 8.81
C ALA A 57 -0.51 -0.02 10.11
N GLU A 58 -1.39 0.98 10.28
CA GLU A 58 -1.43 1.82 11.49
C GLU A 58 -1.67 0.99 12.75
N THR A 59 -2.64 0.07 12.69
CA THR A 59 -3.01 -0.77 13.85
C THR A 59 -1.91 -1.75 14.25
N LEU A 60 -1.01 -2.08 13.34
CA LEU A 60 0.09 -3.03 13.56
C LEU A 60 1.41 -2.35 13.93
N GLY A 61 1.45 -1.02 13.95
CA GLY A 61 2.64 -0.23 14.29
C GLY A 61 3.50 0.17 13.09
N PHE A 62 2.99 0.03 11.87
CA PHE A 62 3.65 0.48 10.64
C PHE A 62 3.12 1.86 10.23
N ALA A 63 3.26 2.87 11.11
CA ALA A 63 2.66 4.19 10.94
C ALA A 63 3.06 4.85 9.61
N ASP A 64 4.36 4.89 9.29
CA ASP A 64 4.86 5.51 8.05
C ASP A 64 4.30 4.85 6.78
N LEU A 65 4.12 3.53 6.80
CA LEU A 65 3.49 2.80 5.71
C LEU A 65 1.99 3.11 5.62
N GLY A 66 1.31 3.19 6.75
CA GLY A 66 -0.11 3.52 6.84
C GLY A 66 -0.41 4.93 6.32
N ASP A 67 0.37 5.91 6.76
CA ASP A 67 0.24 7.32 6.34
C ASP A 67 0.54 7.48 4.85
N ALA A 68 1.62 6.85 4.35
CA ALA A 68 1.92 6.85 2.92
C ALA A 68 0.75 6.25 2.11
N ALA A 69 0.21 5.12 2.55
CA ALA A 69 -0.88 4.43 1.87
C ALA A 69 -2.16 5.26 1.86
N ARG A 70 -2.52 5.89 2.98
CA ARG A 70 -3.68 6.80 3.06
C ARG A 70 -3.52 7.98 2.12
N SER A 71 -2.35 8.62 2.12
CA SER A 71 -2.07 9.74 1.21
C SER A 71 -2.17 9.32 -0.25
N CYS A 72 -1.71 8.12 -0.59
CA CYS A 72 -1.80 7.57 -1.94
C CYS A 72 -3.24 7.28 -2.34
N GLU A 73 -4.03 6.64 -1.48
CA GLU A 73 -5.44 6.36 -1.70
C GLU A 73 -6.20 7.65 -2.06
N LEU A 74 -6.05 8.69 -1.24
CA LEU A 74 -6.69 9.99 -1.46
C LEU A 74 -6.27 10.61 -2.80
N THR A 75 -4.97 10.61 -3.10
CA THR A 75 -4.42 11.17 -4.36
C THR A 75 -5.00 10.48 -5.59
N LEU A 76 -5.15 9.15 -5.54
CA LEU A 76 -5.71 8.37 -6.65
C LEU A 76 -7.22 8.62 -6.81
N CYS A 77 -7.96 8.70 -5.70
CA CYS A 77 -9.41 8.97 -5.67
C CYS A 77 -9.79 10.37 -6.17
N GLU A 78 -8.97 11.38 -5.89
CA GLU A 78 -9.20 12.76 -6.35
C GLU A 78 -8.89 12.96 -7.84
N THR A 79 -8.37 11.94 -8.53
CA THR A 79 -7.99 12.08 -9.93
C THR A 79 -9.20 11.96 -10.86
N PRO A 80 -9.47 12.97 -11.71
CA PRO A 80 -10.58 12.91 -12.65
C PRO A 80 -10.44 11.74 -13.64
N PRO A 81 -11.57 11.18 -14.11
CA PRO A 81 -11.58 10.13 -15.12
C PRO A 81 -11.02 10.64 -16.46
N GLY A 82 -10.51 9.71 -17.29
CA GLY A 82 -10.04 10.03 -18.65
C GLY A 82 -8.55 10.37 -18.77
N ALA A 83 -7.77 10.23 -17.69
CA ALA A 83 -6.32 10.34 -17.75
C ALA A 83 -5.72 9.28 -18.70
N LYS A 84 -4.81 9.70 -19.61
CA LYS A 84 -4.12 8.78 -20.55
C LYS A 84 -2.90 8.08 -19.92
N LYS A 85 -2.36 8.65 -18.84
CA LYS A 85 -1.21 8.20 -18.05
C LYS A 85 -1.36 8.69 -16.61
N ALA A 86 -0.66 8.04 -15.67
CA ALA A 86 -0.59 8.52 -14.29
C ALA A 86 0.01 9.93 -14.23
N ARG A 87 -0.58 10.79 -13.40
CA ARG A 87 -0.10 12.16 -13.13
C ARG A 87 1.14 12.11 -12.23
N PRO A 88 1.99 13.16 -12.25
CA PRO A 88 3.17 13.22 -11.38
C PRO A 88 2.85 12.97 -9.90
N ALA A 89 1.82 13.63 -9.36
CA ALA A 89 1.39 13.42 -7.97
C ALA A 89 1.00 11.97 -7.66
N GLU A 90 0.34 11.27 -8.60
CA GLU A 90 0.01 9.86 -8.43
C GLU A 90 1.27 8.99 -8.43
N ILE A 91 2.21 9.27 -9.35
CA ILE A 91 3.48 8.56 -9.45
C ILE A 91 4.28 8.69 -8.15
N ASP A 92 4.37 9.92 -7.62
CA ASP A 92 5.10 10.20 -6.39
C ASP A 92 4.43 9.52 -5.19
N ALA A 93 3.11 9.58 -5.09
CA ALA A 93 2.36 8.92 -4.02
C ALA A 93 2.51 7.39 -4.08
N LEU A 94 2.35 6.78 -5.27
CA LEU A 94 2.53 5.34 -5.46
C LEU A 94 3.95 4.89 -5.10
N ARG A 95 4.96 5.64 -5.54
CA ARG A 95 6.37 5.35 -5.21
C ARG A 95 6.62 5.43 -3.72
N ASN A 96 6.05 6.42 -3.04
CA ASN A 96 6.22 6.58 -1.60
C ASN A 96 5.71 5.34 -0.84
N VAL A 97 4.51 4.85 -1.18
CA VAL A 97 3.98 3.61 -0.57
C VAL A 97 4.83 2.40 -0.90
N ILE A 98 5.29 2.27 -2.15
CA ILE A 98 6.14 1.15 -2.56
C ILE A 98 7.46 1.14 -1.77
N VAL A 99 8.09 2.30 -1.58
CA VAL A 99 9.32 2.43 -0.80
C VAL A 99 9.07 2.07 0.67
N SER A 100 8.00 2.59 1.28
CA SER A 100 7.65 2.24 2.67
C SER A 100 7.34 0.74 2.81
N ALA A 101 6.68 0.13 1.83
CA ALA A 101 6.41 -1.31 1.82
C ALA A 101 7.70 -2.13 1.68
N ASP A 102 8.64 -1.68 0.86
CA ASP A 102 9.95 -2.33 0.67
C ASP A 102 10.80 -2.26 1.95
N ILE A 103 10.72 -1.17 2.72
CA ILE A 103 11.37 -1.06 4.04
C ILE A 103 10.78 -2.08 5.00
N VAL A 104 9.45 -2.15 5.11
CA VAL A 104 8.79 -3.13 5.99
C VAL A 104 9.11 -4.57 5.58
N LEU A 105 9.15 -4.85 4.27
CA LEU A 105 9.54 -6.16 3.75
C LEU A 105 10.99 -6.51 4.05
N HIS A 106 11.90 -5.55 4.01
CA HIS A 106 13.30 -5.77 4.38
C HIS A 106 13.46 -6.05 5.89
N ASP A 107 12.70 -5.35 6.74
CA ASP A 107 12.86 -5.41 8.19
C ASP A 107 12.11 -6.60 8.82
N PHE A 108 11.05 -7.11 8.17
CA PHE A 108 10.15 -8.15 8.72
C PHE A 108 9.91 -9.36 7.80
N GLY A 109 10.49 -9.37 6.59
CA GLY A 109 10.32 -10.42 5.58
C GLY A 109 11.33 -11.56 5.65
#